data_AF-A0A5C6CJJ4-F1
#
_entry.id   AF-A0A5C6CJJ4-F1
#
_cell.length_a   1.000
_cell.length_b   1.000
_cell.length_c   1.000
_cell.angle_alpha   90.00
_cell.angle_beta   90.00
_cell.angle_gamma   90.00
#
_symmetry.space_group_name_H-M   'P 1'
#
loop_
_entity.id
_entity.type
_entity.pdbx_description
1 polymer ?
#
loop_
_entity_poly.entity_id
_entity_poly.type
_entity_poly.pdbx_seq_one_letter_code
_entity_poly.pdbx_strand_id
1 'polypeptide(L)'
;MRGLKSLVGATLVLVLATVSNAQVYQKPADATNRGARDWRHRSLYLQHSHALENCGMMREHAEQHAMKNAPIPQETAQETVDEIGKKLDAADKQLKSLEGSLTASEKQSAKDTLAMIHQEHGEAMKQLTELKAEVSKSMPNAAKVAEHSKAVSKSIMKANEAHESMMKQQGVAPPKTGKDAKVEAKKQVVATARRIQ
;
A
#
# COMPACT_ATOMS: atom_id res chain seq x y z
N MET A 1 -40.79 -34.28 -37.78
CA MET A 1 -41.08 -32.83 -37.97
C MET A 1 -41.97 -32.39 -36.81
N ARG A 2 -41.69 -31.49 -35.88
CA ARG A 2 -40.71 -30.42 -35.61
C ARG A 2 -40.72 -30.31 -34.06
N GLY A 3 -39.61 -30.42 -33.32
CA GLY A 3 -38.57 -29.41 -33.23
C GLY A 3 -38.93 -28.32 -32.22
N LEU A 4 -38.97 -28.64 -30.91
CA LEU A 4 -39.10 -27.68 -29.82
C LEU A 4 -37.77 -26.90 -29.71
N LYS A 5 -37.78 -25.62 -30.08
CA LYS A 5 -36.57 -24.79 -30.16
C LYS A 5 -36.29 -24.09 -28.83
N SER A 6 -35.08 -24.36 -28.32
CA SER A 6 -34.18 -23.52 -27.53
C SER A 6 -34.78 -22.61 -26.46
N LEU A 7 -34.74 -23.11 -25.22
CA LEU A 7 -34.74 -22.27 -24.01
C LEU A 7 -33.34 -21.65 -23.83
N VAL A 8 -33.36 -20.36 -23.54
CA VAL A 8 -32.26 -19.43 -23.32
C VAL A 8 -31.34 -19.92 -22.19
N GLY A 9 -30.07 -20.22 -22.52
CA GLY A 9 -29.00 -20.46 -21.55
C GLY A 9 -28.07 -19.25 -21.48
N ALA A 10 -28.54 -18.15 -20.88
CA ALA A 10 -27.70 -17.01 -20.56
C ALA A 10 -26.88 -17.34 -19.29
N THR A 11 -25.73 -17.98 -19.47
CA THR A 11 -24.76 -18.17 -18.39
C THR A 11 -24.10 -16.83 -18.10
N LEU A 12 -24.69 -16.10 -17.16
CA LEU A 12 -24.12 -14.90 -16.56
C LEU A 12 -22.88 -15.31 -15.76
N VAL A 13 -21.72 -15.29 -16.41
CA VAL A 13 -20.42 -15.38 -15.72
C VAL A 13 -20.27 -14.09 -14.91
N LEU A 14 -20.61 -14.15 -13.62
CA LEU A 14 -20.26 -13.11 -12.65
C LEU A 14 -18.73 -13.15 -12.49
N VAL A 15 -18.03 -12.39 -13.33
CA VAL A 15 -16.68 -11.94 -13.02
C VAL A 15 -16.83 -10.99 -11.85
N LEU A 16 -16.61 -11.50 -10.63
CA LEU A 16 -16.31 -10.69 -9.45
C LEU A 16 -14.95 -10.03 -9.72
N ALA A 17 -14.97 -8.95 -10.50
CA ALA A 17 -13.90 -7.98 -10.52
C ALA A 17 -13.88 -7.37 -9.12
N THR A 18 -13.03 -7.91 -8.25
CA THR A 18 -12.54 -7.17 -7.09
C THR A 18 -11.77 -6.00 -7.68
N VAL A 19 -12.49 -4.89 -7.87
CA VAL A 19 -11.90 -3.60 -8.19
C VAL A 19 -11.04 -3.27 -6.99
N SER A 20 -9.76 -3.65 -7.08
CA SER A 20 -8.71 -3.09 -6.25
C SER A 20 -8.69 -1.61 -6.61
N ASN A 21 -9.53 -0.83 -5.93
CA ASN A 21 -9.48 0.62 -5.91
C ASN A 21 -8.22 1.03 -5.15
N ALA A 22 -7.04 0.65 -5.66
CA ALA A 22 -5.86 1.44 -5.46
C ALA A 22 -6.19 2.77 -6.15
N GLN A 23 -6.66 3.75 -5.37
CA GLN A 23 -6.80 5.10 -5.86
C GLN A 23 -5.42 5.53 -6.35
N VAL A 24 -5.24 5.49 -7.67
CA VAL A 24 -4.06 6.06 -8.31
C VAL A 24 -4.20 7.56 -8.09
N TYR A 25 -3.58 8.06 -7.02
CA TYR A 25 -3.53 9.48 -6.72
C TYR A 25 -2.68 10.14 -7.81
N GLN A 26 -3.33 10.58 -8.88
CA GLN A 26 -2.66 11.13 -10.06
C GLN A 26 -1.94 12.42 -9.68
N LYS A 27 -0.69 12.56 -10.15
CA LYS A 27 0.08 13.79 -10.01
C LYS A 27 -0.69 14.93 -10.67
N PRO A 28 -0.92 16.07 -9.99
CA PRO A 28 -1.56 17.21 -10.64
C PRO A 28 -0.69 17.69 -11.81
N ALA A 29 -1.30 17.87 -12.99
CA ALA A 29 -0.61 18.29 -14.21
C ALA A 29 0.06 19.68 -14.07
N ASP A 30 -0.55 20.57 -13.28
CA ASP A 30 -0.09 21.96 -13.06
C ASP A 30 0.24 22.23 -11.58
N ALA A 31 0.97 21.32 -10.95
CA ALA A 31 1.29 21.46 -9.53
C ALA A 31 2.34 22.58 -9.33
N THR A 32 1.96 23.65 -8.62
CA THR A 32 2.93 24.56 -7.99
C THR A 32 3.94 23.74 -7.17
N ASN A 33 5.13 24.29 -6.87
CA ASN A 33 6.13 23.56 -6.04
C ASN A 33 5.54 22.99 -4.74
N ARG A 34 4.53 23.67 -4.17
CA ARG A 34 3.76 23.18 -3.02
C ARG A 34 2.85 22.00 -3.41
N GLY A 35 2.04 22.12 -4.45
CA GLY A 35 1.17 21.02 -4.91
C GLY A 35 1.95 19.75 -5.29
N ALA A 36 3.15 19.89 -5.87
CA ALA A 36 4.00 18.77 -6.25
C ALA A 36 4.58 18.06 -5.01
N ARG A 37 4.96 18.83 -3.99
CA ARG A 37 5.45 18.31 -2.71
C ARG A 37 4.34 17.63 -1.92
N ASP A 38 3.17 18.24 -1.78
CA ASP A 38 2.02 17.64 -1.12
C ASP A 38 1.65 16.30 -1.77
N TRP A 39 1.72 16.23 -3.10
CA TRP A 39 1.54 14.98 -3.84
C TRP A 39 2.61 13.93 -3.48
N ARG A 40 3.88 14.29 -3.37
CA ARG A 40 4.96 13.36 -2.99
C ARG A 40 4.75 12.80 -1.59
N HIS A 41 4.37 13.64 -0.62
CA HIS A 41 4.00 13.15 0.71
C HIS A 41 2.84 12.16 0.64
N ARG A 42 1.75 12.51 -0.06
CA ARG A 42 0.60 11.63 -0.18
C ARG A 42 0.94 10.31 -0.87
N SER A 43 1.78 10.35 -1.90
CA SER A 43 2.23 9.16 -2.62
C SER A 43 3.06 8.24 -1.72
N LEU A 44 4.03 8.78 -0.99
CA LEU A 44 4.83 8.01 -0.02
C LEU A 44 3.95 7.34 1.05
N TYR A 45 3.00 8.08 1.61
CA TYR A 45 2.06 7.56 2.61
C TYR A 45 1.24 6.38 2.06
N LEU A 46 0.75 6.50 0.82
CA LEU A 46 0.01 5.43 0.16
C LEU A 46 0.89 4.20 -0.09
N GLN A 47 2.15 4.38 -0.48
CA GLN A 47 3.06 3.24 -0.64
C GLN A 47 3.26 2.49 0.68
N HIS A 48 3.44 3.19 1.81
CA HIS A 48 3.48 2.55 3.12
C HIS A 48 2.18 1.81 3.44
N SER A 49 1.03 2.45 3.23
CA SER A 49 -0.28 1.84 3.50
C SER A 49 -0.49 0.56 2.71
N HIS A 50 -0.20 0.57 1.40
CA HIS A 50 -0.31 -0.62 0.56
C HIS A 50 0.68 -1.71 0.93
N ALA A 51 1.91 -1.34 1.30
CA ALA A 51 2.88 -2.31 1.80
C ALA A 51 2.39 -2.99 3.09
N LEU A 52 1.81 -2.21 4.02
CA LEU A 52 1.21 -2.72 5.26
C LEU A 52 0.01 -3.65 4.99
N GLU A 53 -0.87 -3.29 4.05
CA GLU A 53 -1.98 -4.14 3.62
C GLU A 53 -1.47 -5.50 3.13
N ASN A 54 -0.47 -5.50 2.25
CA ASN A 54 0.13 -6.74 1.73
C ASN A 54 0.83 -7.56 2.81
N CYS A 55 1.55 -6.91 3.74
CA CYS A 55 2.16 -7.62 4.87
C CYS A 55 1.09 -8.23 5.80
N GLY A 56 -0.02 -7.52 6.01
CA GLY A 56 -1.17 -8.01 6.78
C GLY A 56 -1.79 -9.25 6.15
N MET A 57 -2.05 -9.21 4.84
CA MET A 57 -2.56 -10.36 4.09
C MET A 57 -1.60 -11.55 4.15
N MET A 58 -0.29 -11.32 3.95
CA MET A 58 0.71 -12.38 3.99
C MET A 58 0.80 -13.03 5.39
N ARG A 59 0.78 -12.20 6.45
CA ARG A 59 0.81 -12.69 7.83
C ARG A 59 -0.43 -13.51 8.17
N GLU A 60 -1.63 -13.00 7.86
CA GLU A 60 -2.88 -13.70 8.13
C GLU A 60 -2.93 -15.04 7.38
N HIS A 61 -2.54 -15.03 6.09
CA HIS A 61 -2.47 -16.24 5.28
C HIS A 61 -1.49 -17.27 5.88
N ALA A 62 -0.30 -16.81 6.30
CA ALA A 62 0.70 -17.68 6.91
C ALA A 62 0.22 -18.23 8.28
N GLU A 63 -0.40 -17.42 9.12
CA GLU A 63 -0.97 -17.85 10.40
C GLU A 63 -2.06 -18.93 10.20
N GLN A 64 -2.95 -18.77 9.21
CA GLN A 64 -3.96 -19.77 8.88
C GLN A 64 -3.36 -21.11 8.45
N HIS A 65 -2.29 -21.08 7.65
CA HIS A 65 -1.58 -22.28 7.22
C HIS A 65 -0.82 -22.95 8.35
N ALA A 66 -0.21 -22.17 9.25
CA ALA A 66 0.43 -22.68 10.46
C ALA A 66 -0.58 -23.40 11.38
N MET A 67 -1.76 -22.82 11.59
CA MET A 67 -2.83 -23.44 12.40
C MET A 67 -3.34 -24.77 11.82
N LYS A 68 -3.34 -24.89 10.48
CA LYS A 68 -3.81 -26.08 9.76
C LYS A 68 -2.70 -27.11 9.51
N ASN A 69 -1.45 -26.84 9.93
CA ASN A 69 -0.28 -27.62 9.54
C ASN A 69 -0.19 -27.88 8.02
N ALA A 70 -0.59 -26.90 7.23
CA ALA A 70 -0.64 -26.99 5.77
C ALA A 70 0.47 -26.14 5.14
N PRO A 71 1.09 -26.60 4.03
CA PRO A 71 2.07 -25.79 3.31
C PRO A 71 1.41 -24.55 2.70
N ILE A 72 2.15 -23.45 2.63
CA ILE A 72 1.70 -22.22 1.96
C ILE A 72 1.85 -22.41 0.44
N PRO A 73 0.82 -22.09 -0.36
CA PRO A 73 0.94 -22.03 -1.82
C PRO A 73 2.04 -21.05 -2.24
N GLN A 74 3.09 -21.57 -2.86
CA GLN A 74 4.30 -20.81 -3.18
C GLN A 74 4.03 -19.67 -4.16
N GLU A 75 3.20 -19.89 -5.18
CA GLU A 75 2.88 -18.89 -6.21
C GLU A 75 2.22 -17.64 -5.60
N THR A 76 1.12 -17.79 -4.87
CA THR A 76 0.41 -16.68 -4.22
C THR A 76 1.28 -15.98 -3.16
N ALA A 77 2.10 -16.74 -2.42
CA ALA A 77 3.04 -16.17 -1.47
C ALA A 77 4.11 -15.32 -2.17
N GLN A 78 4.66 -15.81 -3.27
CA GLN A 78 5.68 -15.12 -4.04
C GLN A 78 5.13 -13.81 -4.65
N GLU A 79 3.94 -13.85 -5.25
CA GLU A 79 3.25 -12.66 -5.77
C GLU A 79 3.06 -11.60 -4.69
N THR A 80 2.57 -12.00 -3.51
CA THR A 80 2.32 -11.07 -2.40
C THR A 80 3.62 -10.44 -1.90
N VAL A 81 4.68 -11.24 -1.74
CA VAL A 81 5.98 -10.77 -1.28
C VAL A 81 6.66 -9.87 -2.32
N ASP A 82 6.48 -10.14 -3.61
CA ASP A 82 6.97 -9.28 -4.67
C ASP A 82 6.20 -7.96 -4.73
N GLU A 83 4.90 -7.96 -4.48
CA GLU A 83 4.13 -6.72 -4.34
C GLU A 83 4.60 -5.88 -3.13
N ILE A 84 4.88 -6.49 -1.97
CA ILE A 84 5.49 -5.78 -0.82
C ILE A 84 6.79 -5.08 -1.27
N GLY A 85 7.66 -5.80 -1.98
CA GLY A 85 8.91 -5.25 -2.50
C GLY A 85 8.70 -4.09 -3.46
N LYS A 86 7.77 -4.21 -4.42
CA LYS A 86 7.45 -3.12 -5.35
C LYS A 86 6.96 -1.86 -4.62
N LYS A 87 6.17 -2.02 -3.55
CA LYS A 87 5.70 -0.86 -2.75
C LYS A 87 6.83 -0.22 -1.94
N LEU A 88 7.72 -1.01 -1.34
CA LEU A 88 8.90 -0.47 -0.64
C LEU A 88 9.85 0.26 -1.60
N ASP A 89 10.15 -0.32 -2.75
CA ASP A 89 10.97 0.34 -3.78
C ASP A 89 10.32 1.64 -4.28
N ALA A 90 8.99 1.65 -4.41
CA ALA A 90 8.25 2.85 -4.77
C ALA A 90 8.29 3.89 -3.66
N ALA A 91 8.18 3.49 -2.38
CA ALA A 91 8.31 4.37 -1.23
C ALA A 91 9.69 5.03 -1.20
N ASP A 92 10.77 4.26 -1.37
CA ASP A 92 12.14 4.78 -1.44
C ASP A 92 12.33 5.81 -2.55
N LYS A 93 11.77 5.54 -3.75
CA LYS A 93 11.80 6.49 -4.87
C LYS A 93 11.03 7.77 -4.55
N GLN A 94 9.86 7.67 -3.89
CA GLN A 94 9.10 8.84 -3.48
C GLN A 94 9.81 9.64 -2.37
N LEU A 95 10.47 8.97 -1.41
CA LEU A 95 11.25 9.61 -0.36
C LEU A 95 12.42 10.42 -0.96
N LYS A 96 13.21 9.81 -1.85
CA LYS A 96 14.31 10.52 -2.55
C LYS A 96 13.81 11.71 -3.37
N SER A 97 12.68 11.55 -4.06
CA SER A 97 12.03 12.63 -4.81
C SER A 97 11.54 13.75 -3.89
N LEU A 98 11.01 13.40 -2.71
CA LEU A 98 10.56 14.36 -1.71
C LEU A 98 11.75 15.15 -1.15
N GLU A 99 12.82 14.47 -0.76
CA GLU A 99 14.05 15.11 -0.29
C GLU A 99 14.66 16.07 -1.30
N GLY A 100 14.67 15.69 -2.58
CA GLY A 100 15.14 16.56 -3.66
C GLY A 100 14.26 17.79 -3.88
N SER A 101 13.03 17.80 -3.34
CA SER A 101 12.12 18.94 -3.39
C SER A 101 12.12 19.83 -2.15
N LEU A 102 12.81 19.42 -1.08
CA LEU A 102 12.96 20.23 0.13
C LEU A 102 14.04 21.28 -0.06
N THR A 103 13.81 22.48 0.47
CA THR A 103 14.87 23.49 0.62
C THR A 103 15.93 23.03 1.63
N ALA A 104 17.11 23.66 1.62
CA ALA A 104 18.19 23.33 2.57
C ALA A 104 17.73 23.46 4.04
N SER A 105 16.97 24.51 4.37
CA SER A 105 16.43 24.73 5.72
C SER A 105 15.42 23.65 6.10
N GLU A 106 14.54 23.26 5.19
CA GLU A 106 13.55 22.19 5.43
C GLU A 106 14.24 20.84 5.61
N LYS A 107 15.22 20.52 4.76
CA LYS A 107 16.02 19.30 4.87
C LYS A 107 16.79 19.24 6.19
N GLN A 108 17.32 20.36 6.65
CA GLN A 108 17.98 20.44 7.95
C GLN A 108 16.99 20.23 9.11
N SER A 109 15.79 20.81 9.03
CA SER A 109 14.74 20.64 10.04
C SER A 109 14.17 19.22 10.10
N ALA A 110 14.16 18.50 8.96
CA ALA A 110 13.65 17.15 8.84
C ALA A 110 14.74 16.07 8.93
N LYS A 111 16.00 16.44 9.21
CA LYS A 111 17.17 15.53 9.10
C LYS A 111 16.98 14.23 9.88
N ASP A 112 16.59 14.32 11.15
CA ASP A 112 16.45 13.15 12.02
C ASP A 112 15.25 12.29 11.60
N THR A 113 14.16 12.92 11.18
CA THR A 113 12.98 12.22 10.66
C THR A 113 13.30 11.48 9.36
N LEU A 114 14.00 12.12 8.42
CA LEU A 114 14.44 11.48 7.18
C LEU A 114 15.41 10.33 7.45
N ALA A 115 16.36 10.50 8.37
CA ALA A 115 17.28 9.44 8.77
C ALA A 115 16.53 8.23 9.36
N MET A 116 15.51 8.48 10.20
CA MET A 116 14.66 7.43 10.75
C MET A 116 13.87 6.70 9.66
N ILE A 117 13.29 7.42 8.69
CA ILE A 117 12.56 6.79 7.57
C ILE A 117 13.52 5.91 6.75
N HIS A 118 14.73 6.39 6.41
CA HIS A 118 15.73 5.59 5.70
C HIS A 118 16.15 4.34 6.47
N GLN A 119 16.39 4.47 7.78
CA GLN A 119 16.76 3.34 8.61
C GLN A 119 15.67 2.27 8.57
N GLU A 120 14.42 2.66 8.78
CA GLU A 120 13.29 1.74 8.83
C GLU A 120 12.95 1.17 7.43
N HIS A 121 13.17 1.90 6.34
CA HIS A 121 13.13 1.34 4.97
C HIS A 121 14.23 0.27 4.78
N GLY A 122 15.44 0.53 5.25
CA GLY A 122 16.54 -0.45 5.22
C GLY A 122 16.24 -1.71 6.04
N GLU A 123 15.67 -1.56 7.24
CA GLU A 123 15.22 -2.68 8.08
C GLU A 123 14.09 -3.47 7.41
N ALA A 124 13.09 -2.78 6.83
CA ALA A 124 12.00 -3.41 6.10
C ALA A 124 12.51 -4.22 4.89
N MET A 125 13.46 -3.68 4.11
CA MET A 125 14.06 -4.38 2.97
C MET A 125 14.91 -5.59 3.38
N LYS A 126 15.62 -5.51 4.52
CA LYS A 126 16.32 -6.65 5.09
C LYS A 126 15.34 -7.77 5.46
N GLN A 127 14.27 -7.42 6.19
CA GLN A 127 13.24 -8.39 6.58
C GLN A 127 12.47 -8.95 5.38
N LEU A 128 12.25 -8.14 4.34
CA LEU A 128 11.66 -8.60 3.08
C LEU A 128 12.56 -9.61 2.36
N THR A 129 13.87 -9.44 2.42
CA THR A 129 14.82 -10.39 1.84
C THR A 129 14.75 -11.74 2.54
N GLU A 130 14.65 -11.74 3.88
CA GLU A 130 14.45 -12.95 4.68
C GLU A 130 13.10 -13.62 4.36
N LEU A 131 12.04 -12.81 4.20
CA LEU A 131 10.71 -13.29 3.79
C LEU A 131 10.74 -13.93 2.39
N LYS A 132 11.38 -13.29 1.41
CA LYS A 132 11.56 -13.84 0.04
C LYS A 132 12.32 -15.16 0.08
N ALA A 133 13.39 -15.23 0.86
CA ALA A 133 14.17 -16.45 1.00
C ALA A 133 13.34 -17.59 1.60
N GLU A 134 12.49 -17.32 2.60
CA GLU A 134 11.61 -18.33 3.19
C GLU A 134 10.53 -18.81 2.20
N VAL A 135 9.88 -17.88 1.50
CA VAL A 135 8.83 -18.20 0.52
C VAL A 135 9.37 -18.93 -0.71
N SER A 136 10.63 -18.72 -1.07
CA SER A 136 11.27 -19.40 -2.21
C SER A 136 11.54 -20.89 -1.97
N LYS A 137 11.40 -21.38 -0.73
CA LYS A 137 11.61 -22.79 -0.40
C LYS A 137 10.49 -23.66 -0.97
N SER A 138 10.82 -24.91 -1.28
CA SER A 138 9.84 -25.91 -1.74
C SER A 138 8.72 -26.17 -0.72
N MET A 139 9.02 -25.99 0.57
CA MET A 139 8.06 -26.02 1.66
C MET A 139 8.31 -24.82 2.58
N PRO A 140 7.68 -23.67 2.32
CA PRO A 140 7.83 -22.49 3.17
C PRO A 140 7.35 -22.76 4.59
N ASN A 141 8.13 -22.35 5.59
CA ASN A 141 7.70 -22.45 6.98
C ASN A 141 6.71 -21.33 7.31
N ALA A 142 5.45 -21.69 7.53
CA ALA A 142 4.38 -20.73 7.75
C ALA A 142 4.60 -19.83 8.99
N ALA A 143 5.18 -20.35 10.07
CA ALA A 143 5.48 -19.54 11.26
C ALA A 143 6.56 -18.48 10.96
N LYS A 144 7.61 -18.85 10.21
CA LYS A 144 8.66 -17.91 9.79
C LYS A 144 8.15 -16.86 8.81
N VAL A 145 7.29 -17.27 7.87
CA VAL A 145 6.65 -16.34 6.93
C VAL A 145 5.81 -15.30 7.68
N ALA A 146 5.04 -15.72 8.69
CA ALA A 146 4.27 -14.81 9.54
C ALA A 146 5.18 -13.87 10.35
N GLU A 147 6.27 -14.40 10.92
CA GLU A 147 7.26 -13.64 11.67
C GLU A 147 7.93 -12.56 10.81
N HIS A 148 8.49 -12.92 9.65
CA HIS A 148 9.13 -11.95 8.77
C HIS A 148 8.13 -10.93 8.22
N SER A 149 6.89 -11.34 7.87
CA SER A 149 5.84 -10.41 7.43
C SER A 149 5.48 -9.38 8.53
N LYS A 150 5.43 -9.82 9.79
CA LYS A 150 5.22 -8.94 10.95
C LYS A 150 6.41 -7.99 11.14
N ALA A 151 7.63 -8.47 10.97
CA ALA A 151 8.83 -7.65 11.10
C ALA A 151 8.90 -6.56 10.01
N VAL A 152 8.61 -6.89 8.75
CA VAL A 152 8.46 -5.91 7.66
C VAL A 152 7.39 -4.87 8.01
N SER A 153 6.22 -5.32 8.46
CA SER A 153 5.12 -4.42 8.86
C SER A 153 5.56 -3.43 9.94
N LYS A 154 6.27 -3.91 10.97
CA LYS A 154 6.71 -3.09 12.09
C LYS A 154 7.63 -1.95 11.65
N SER A 155 8.59 -2.24 10.76
CA SER A 155 9.48 -1.20 10.24
C SER A 155 8.74 -0.21 9.35
N ILE A 156 7.83 -0.67 8.49
CA ILE A 156 7.00 0.23 7.67
C ILE A 156 6.11 1.13 8.55
N MET A 157 5.51 0.60 9.62
CA MET A 157 4.70 1.40 10.55
C MET A 157 5.50 2.55 11.16
N LYS A 158 6.71 2.28 11.67
CA LYS A 158 7.57 3.34 12.22
C LYS A 158 8.00 4.35 11.16
N ALA A 159 8.36 3.90 9.96
CA ALA A 159 8.65 4.79 8.84
C ALA A 159 7.45 5.69 8.51
N ASN A 160 6.23 5.14 8.56
CA ASN A 160 5.01 5.89 8.33
C ASN A 160 4.69 6.87 9.46
N GLU A 161 4.88 6.50 10.72
CA GLU A 161 4.71 7.41 11.88
C GLU A 161 5.69 8.60 11.85
N ALA A 162 6.96 8.33 11.49
CA ALA A 162 7.96 9.36 11.27
C ALA A 162 7.55 10.28 10.10
N HIS A 163 7.08 9.70 9.00
CA HIS A 163 6.60 10.44 7.84
C HIS A 163 5.34 11.27 8.12
N GLU A 164 4.37 10.76 8.86
CA GLU A 164 3.18 11.50 9.31
C GLU A 164 3.57 12.70 10.18
N SER A 165 4.55 12.53 11.06
CA SER A 165 5.10 13.63 11.86
C SER A 165 5.70 14.73 10.97
N MET A 166 6.45 14.34 9.92
CA MET A 166 6.95 15.29 8.93
C MET A 166 5.83 15.97 8.14
N MET A 167 4.80 15.22 7.71
CA MET A 167 3.64 15.77 7.00
C MET A 167 2.93 16.82 7.86
N LYS A 168 2.72 16.54 9.15
CA LYS A 168 2.10 17.47 10.10
C LYS A 168 2.91 18.76 10.26
N GLN A 169 4.24 18.66 10.40
CA GLN A 169 5.12 19.82 10.49
C GLN A 169 5.07 20.69 9.22
N GLN A 170 4.85 20.08 8.05
CA GLN A 170 4.77 20.78 6.78
C GLN A 170 3.34 21.18 6.38
N GLY A 171 2.36 20.95 7.25
CA GLY A 171 0.96 21.31 7.02
C GLY A 171 0.27 20.47 5.93
N VAL A 172 0.77 19.26 5.66
CA VAL A 172 0.18 18.32 4.70
C VAL A 172 -0.67 17.31 5.46
N ALA A 173 -1.97 17.25 5.15
CA ALA A 173 -2.84 16.22 5.72
C ALA A 173 -2.60 14.86 5.04
N PRO A 174 -2.57 13.75 5.82
CA PRO A 174 -2.48 12.41 5.26
C PRO A 174 -3.69 12.12 4.35
N PRO A 175 -3.50 11.33 3.27
CA PRO A 175 -4.61 10.83 2.46
C PRO A 175 -5.61 10.10 3.36
N LYS A 176 -6.90 10.40 3.18
CA LYS A 176 -7.98 9.63 3.81
C LYS A 176 -7.96 8.22 3.21
N THR A 177 -7.73 7.19 4.02
CA THR A 177 -7.79 5.79 3.58
C THR A 177 -9.25 5.31 3.54
N GLY A 178 -9.51 4.14 2.94
CA GLY A 178 -10.77 3.73 2.29
C GLY A 178 -12.12 3.89 3.03
N LYS A 179 -12.16 4.09 4.35
CA LYS A 179 -13.42 4.38 5.08
C LYS A 179 -13.78 5.87 5.07
N ASP A 180 -12.81 6.76 5.20
CA ASP A 180 -13.03 8.21 5.30
C ASP A 180 -13.18 8.89 3.94
N ALA A 181 -12.54 8.36 2.91
CA ALA A 181 -12.70 8.83 1.53
C ALA A 181 -14.14 8.64 0.99
N LYS A 182 -14.82 7.56 1.40
CA LYS A 182 -16.21 7.26 1.01
C LYS A 182 -17.22 8.25 1.60
N VAL A 183 -16.97 8.77 2.81
CA VAL A 183 -17.86 9.72 3.48
C VAL A 183 -17.72 11.12 2.86
N GLU A 184 -16.51 11.53 2.48
CA GLU A 184 -16.28 12.84 1.87
C GLU A 184 -16.77 12.91 0.42
N ALA A 185 -16.56 11.85 -0.37
CA ALA A 185 -17.07 11.77 -1.74
C ALA A 185 -18.60 11.90 -1.77
N LYS A 186 -19.30 11.27 -0.81
CA LYS A 186 -20.75 11.45 -0.64
C LYS A 186 -21.11 12.89 -0.24
N LYS A 187 -20.35 13.53 0.65
CA LYS A 187 -20.57 14.93 1.03
C LYS A 187 -20.34 15.90 -0.13
N GLN A 188 -19.33 15.67 -0.97
CA GLN A 188 -19.05 16.50 -2.15
C GLN A 188 -20.11 16.34 -3.25
N VAL A 189 -20.61 15.13 -3.48
CA VAL A 189 -21.73 14.90 -4.41
C VAL A 189 -23.01 15.60 -3.91
N VAL A 190 -23.30 15.54 -2.61
CA VAL A 190 -24.47 16.22 -2.00
C VAL A 190 -24.31 17.75 -2.02
N ALA A 191 -23.10 18.27 -1.79
CA ALA A 191 -22.83 19.71 -1.85
C ALA A 191 -22.93 20.27 -3.28
N THR A 192 -22.49 19.51 -4.28
CA THR A 192 -22.61 19.88 -5.70
C THR A 192 -24.07 19.80 -6.16
N ALA A 193 -24.84 18.80 -5.72
CA ALA A 193 -26.27 18.70 -6.02
C ALA A 193 -27.09 19.87 -5.44
N ARG A 194 -26.69 20.43 -4.28
CA ARG A 194 -27.34 21.59 -3.65
C ARG A 194 -26.98 22.95 -4.28
N ARG A 195 -25.96 23.02 -5.15
CA ARG A 195 -25.61 24.25 -5.88
C ARG A 195 -26.29 24.37 -7.24
N ILE A 196 -26.95 23.31 -7.70
CA ILE A 196 -27.61 23.22 -9.01
C ILE A 196 -29.15 23.32 -8.86
N GLN A 197 -29.65 23.52 -7.64
CA GLN A 197 -31.04 23.90 -7.34
C GLN A 197 -31.08 25.34 -6.88
#